data_AF-A0AAV3HJ05-F1
#
_entry.id   AF-A0AAV3HJ05-F1
#
_cell.length_a   1.000
_cell.length_b   1.000
_cell.length_c   1.000
_cell.angle_alpha   90.00
_cell.angle_beta   90.00
_cell.angle_gamma   90.00
#
_symmetry.space_group_name_H-M   'P 1'
#
loop_
_entity.id
_entity.type
_entity.pdbx_description
1 polymer ?
#
loop_
_entity_poly.entity_id
_entity_poly.type
_entity_poly.pdbx_seq_one_letter_code
_entity_poly.pdbx_strand_id
1 'polypeptide(L)'
;MQLSLAGLWQVSPLTDLSIPQDDITFPAPLSQVLPAELTEEAIRQQEWHLMHDIEVDESMMAFPAVEMVLGGVDYHAEVRLNGVALFDCDGSQSVYKKDIRPFMQMGRNRFEILFLEEEEDLLLDEDKPELCSLADHEYQQSDERLGVWQEPYLQFIRNVRLDRVATEQIWHHGGGCEFKVDLYYQTFAPGLVSASVKFNGMTYHIPIDVRADHASALFQIEAPKYADLNDPDPKDLYELVVELDGQRQAFTVALSQELCVTHLVL
;
A
#
# COMPACT_ATOMS: atom_id res chain seq x y z
N MET A 1 13.34 -4.03 -4.62
CA MET A 1 13.73 -5.18 -3.76
C MET A 1 12.87 -5.11 -2.53
N GLN A 2 12.29 -6.22 -2.08
CA GLN A 2 11.43 -6.23 -0.90
C GLN A 2 12.09 -7.01 0.23
N LEU A 3 12.01 -6.48 1.44
CA LEU A 3 12.31 -7.20 2.68
C LEU A 3 11.00 -7.35 3.46
N SER A 4 10.53 -8.59 3.63
CA SER A 4 9.36 -8.84 4.46
C SER A 4 9.69 -8.51 5.93
N LEU A 5 8.77 -7.81 6.58
CA LEU A 5 8.75 -7.60 8.01
C LEU A 5 7.79 -8.58 8.70
N ALA A 6 7.30 -9.62 8.01
CA ALA A 6 6.41 -10.64 8.58
C ALA A 6 7.13 -11.67 9.48
N GLY A 7 8.27 -11.27 10.07
CA GLY A 7 8.95 -12.06 11.10
C GLY A 7 8.18 -12.10 12.42
N LEU A 8 8.84 -12.51 13.51
CA LEU A 8 8.24 -12.50 14.84
C LEU A 8 8.17 -11.07 15.38
N TRP A 9 6.96 -10.62 15.71
CA TRP A 9 6.67 -9.38 16.41
C TRP A 9 6.28 -9.69 17.85
N GLN A 10 6.94 -9.07 18.82
CA GLN A 10 6.56 -9.20 20.22
C GLN A 10 5.33 -8.32 20.48
N VAL A 11 4.23 -8.92 20.91
CA VAL A 11 3.00 -8.25 21.33
C VAL A 11 3.06 -8.02 22.84
N SER A 12 2.84 -6.79 23.27
CA SER A 12 2.83 -6.40 24.68
C SER A 12 1.60 -5.56 25.01
N PRO A 13 0.90 -5.83 26.13
CA PRO A 13 -0.15 -4.95 26.61
C PRO A 13 0.45 -3.63 27.14
N LEU A 14 -0.25 -2.52 26.94
CA LEU A 14 0.11 -1.21 27.49
C LEU A 14 -0.77 -0.80 28.68
N THR A 15 -2.05 -1.20 28.72
CA THR A 15 -2.98 -0.89 29.83
C THR A 15 -3.00 -1.99 30.90
N ASP A 16 -3.55 -3.19 30.62
CA ASP A 16 -3.49 -4.34 31.53
C ASP A 16 -2.18 -5.14 31.39
N LEU A 17 -1.17 -4.73 32.16
CA LEU A 17 0.15 -5.38 32.19
C LEU A 17 0.17 -6.79 32.80
N SER A 18 -0.98 -7.32 33.27
CA SER A 18 -1.06 -8.70 33.74
C SER A 18 -1.18 -9.72 32.60
N ILE A 19 -1.58 -9.26 31.40
CA ILE A 19 -1.65 -10.09 30.20
C ILE A 19 -0.21 -10.46 29.78
N PRO A 20 0.09 -11.74 29.48
CA PRO A 20 1.41 -12.15 29.04
C PRO A 20 1.76 -11.58 27.66
N GLN A 21 3.05 -11.36 27.43
CA GLN A 21 3.60 -11.07 26.11
C GLN A 21 3.73 -12.36 25.31
N ASP A 22 3.55 -12.27 23.99
CA ASP A 22 3.77 -13.39 23.07
C ASP A 22 4.23 -12.88 21.70
N ASP A 23 4.68 -13.78 20.83
CA ASP A 23 5.17 -13.45 19.50
C ASP A 23 4.12 -13.75 18.42
N ILE A 24 3.82 -12.76 17.57
CA ILE A 24 2.90 -12.87 16.43
C ILE A 24 3.64 -12.75 15.10
N THR A 25 3.06 -13.35 14.07
CA THR A 25 3.46 -13.16 12.66
C THR A 25 2.26 -12.70 11.87
N PHE A 26 2.46 -11.85 10.87
CA PHE A 26 1.37 -11.34 10.03
C PHE A 26 1.24 -12.12 8.72
N PRO A 27 0.04 -12.15 8.10
CA PRO A 27 -1.21 -11.54 8.55
C PRO A 27 -1.88 -12.32 9.69
N ALA A 28 -2.34 -11.63 10.74
CA ALA A 28 -3.00 -12.27 11.87
C ALA A 28 -3.77 -11.27 12.77
N PRO A 29 -4.84 -11.72 13.45
CA PRO A 29 -5.42 -11.02 14.59
C PRO A 29 -4.54 -11.18 15.85
N LEU A 30 -4.55 -10.19 16.74
CA LEU A 30 -3.85 -10.32 18.02
C LEU A 30 -4.38 -11.47 18.87
N SER A 31 -5.69 -11.75 18.81
CA SER A 31 -6.32 -12.86 19.55
C SER A 31 -5.75 -14.24 19.21
N GLN A 32 -4.98 -14.38 18.13
CA GLN A 32 -4.29 -15.63 17.79
C GLN A 32 -3.24 -16.06 18.83
N VAL A 33 -2.56 -15.10 19.47
CA VAL A 33 -1.44 -15.37 20.39
C VAL A 33 -1.75 -14.99 21.84
N LEU A 34 -2.90 -14.35 22.07
CA LEU A 34 -3.33 -13.93 23.39
C LEU A 34 -4.10 -15.04 24.13
N PRO A 35 -4.21 -14.98 25.48
CA PRO A 35 -4.98 -15.94 26.25
C PRO A 35 -6.42 -16.10 25.74
N ALA A 36 -6.88 -17.34 25.59
CA ALA A 36 -8.19 -17.67 25.02
C ALA A 36 -9.39 -17.16 25.84
N GLU A 37 -9.16 -16.85 27.12
CA GLU A 37 -10.12 -16.21 28.01
C GLU A 37 -10.39 -14.72 27.69
N LEU A 38 -9.51 -14.05 26.94
CA LEU A 38 -9.75 -12.68 26.49
C LEU A 38 -10.75 -12.66 25.34
N THR A 39 -11.82 -11.87 25.49
CA THR A 39 -12.78 -11.65 24.42
C THR A 39 -12.23 -10.62 23.43
N GLU A 40 -12.69 -10.65 22.18
CA GLU A 40 -12.32 -9.64 21.17
C GLU A 40 -12.65 -8.20 21.62
N GLU A 41 -13.74 -8.03 22.37
CA GLU A 41 -14.09 -6.74 22.96
C GLU A 41 -13.06 -6.27 23.99
N ALA A 42 -12.60 -7.18 24.87
CA ALA A 42 -11.56 -6.84 25.84
C ALA A 42 -10.22 -6.54 25.16
N ILE A 43 -9.91 -7.23 24.05
CA ILE A 43 -8.70 -6.96 23.25
C ILE A 43 -8.79 -5.58 22.59
N ARG A 44 -9.95 -5.15 22.10
CA ARG A 44 -10.14 -3.81 21.50
C ARG A 44 -10.08 -2.67 22.50
N GLN A 45 -10.52 -2.89 23.74
CA GLN A 45 -10.47 -1.88 24.82
C GLN A 45 -9.08 -1.76 25.45
N GLN A 46 -8.15 -2.63 25.04
CA GLN A 46 -6.78 -2.69 25.54
C GLN A 46 -5.85 -2.02 24.53
N GLU A 47 -4.87 -1.27 25.02
CA GLU A 47 -3.81 -0.76 24.18
C GLU A 47 -2.68 -1.79 24.01
N TRP A 48 -2.13 -1.86 22.81
CA TRP A 48 -1.12 -2.87 22.44
C TRP A 48 0.10 -2.22 21.81
N HIS A 49 1.26 -2.75 22.16
CA HIS A 49 2.54 -2.40 21.57
C HIS A 49 3.15 -3.62 20.91
N LEU A 50 3.33 -3.54 19.60
CA LEU A 50 3.99 -4.57 18.82
C LEU A 50 5.39 -4.09 18.44
N MET A 51 6.41 -4.91 18.68
CA MET A 51 7.80 -4.56 18.40
C MET A 51 8.48 -5.61 17.52
N HIS A 52 9.23 -5.15 16.51
CA HIS A 52 10.08 -6.01 15.68
C HIS A 52 11.41 -5.33 15.40
N ASP A 53 12.51 -6.07 15.59
CA ASP A 53 13.86 -5.57 15.36
C ASP A 53 14.45 -6.22 14.11
N ILE A 54 15.07 -5.41 13.24
CA ILE A 54 15.88 -5.90 12.12
C ILE A 54 17.30 -5.34 12.21
N GLU A 55 18.25 -6.05 11.62
CA GLU A 55 19.61 -5.54 11.42
C GLU A 55 19.71 -4.89 10.05
N VAL A 56 20.09 -3.61 10.01
CA VAL A 56 20.29 -2.84 8.78
C VAL A 56 21.77 -2.75 8.47
N ASP A 57 22.16 -3.20 7.28
CA ASP A 57 23.54 -3.18 6.82
C ASP A 57 23.83 -2.05 5.82
N GLU A 58 25.10 -1.96 5.38
CA GLU A 58 25.54 -0.95 4.42
C GLU A 58 24.82 -1.08 3.08
N SER A 59 24.42 -2.29 2.69
CA SER A 59 23.74 -2.54 1.42
C SER A 59 22.32 -1.99 1.42
N MET A 60 21.63 -2.07 2.56
CA MET A 60 20.31 -1.47 2.78
C MET A 60 20.39 0.05 2.84
N MET A 61 21.42 0.59 3.52
CA MET A 61 21.66 2.03 3.60
C MET A 61 22.12 2.64 2.25
N ALA A 62 22.61 1.83 1.32
CA ALA A 62 23.03 2.31 0.00
C ALA A 62 21.86 2.71 -0.92
N PHE A 63 20.62 2.29 -0.60
CA PHE A 63 19.45 2.71 -1.37
C PHE A 63 19.11 4.18 -1.08
N PRO A 64 18.81 4.98 -2.12
CA PRO A 64 18.46 6.39 -1.96
C PRO A 64 17.12 6.61 -1.27
N ALA A 65 16.18 5.66 -1.38
CA ALA A 65 14.91 5.67 -0.68
C ALA A 65 14.51 4.25 -0.27
N VAL A 66 13.80 4.16 0.84
CA VAL A 66 13.30 2.91 1.41
C VAL A 66 11.92 3.20 1.95
N GLU A 67 10.90 2.59 1.39
CA GLU A 67 9.54 2.78 1.86
C GLU A 67 9.13 1.67 2.81
N MET A 68 8.56 2.03 3.95
CA MET A 68 7.76 1.11 4.73
C MET A 68 6.37 1.05 4.12
N VAL A 69 5.88 -0.18 3.90
CA VAL A 69 4.53 -0.44 3.41
C VAL A 69 3.79 -1.27 4.46
N LEU A 70 2.66 -0.75 4.91
CA LEU A 70 1.78 -1.39 5.88
C LEU A 70 0.34 -1.31 5.37
N GLY A 71 -0.36 -2.43 5.29
CA GLY A 71 -1.74 -2.48 4.80
C GLY A 71 -2.60 -3.43 5.62
N GLY A 72 -3.92 -3.30 5.48
CA GLY A 72 -4.88 -4.12 6.22
C GLY A 72 -4.81 -3.90 7.72
N VAL A 73 -4.72 -2.64 8.15
CA VAL A 73 -4.82 -2.26 9.56
C VAL A 73 -6.19 -1.63 9.75
N ASP A 74 -7.07 -2.33 10.46
CA ASP A 74 -8.49 -1.98 10.53
C ASP A 74 -8.86 -1.06 11.72
N TYR A 75 -7.89 -0.75 12.57
CA TYR A 75 -8.04 0.02 13.80
C TYR A 75 -7.00 1.13 13.86
N HIS A 76 -7.28 2.17 14.65
CA HIS A 76 -6.32 3.24 14.90
C HIS A 76 -4.99 2.67 15.40
N ALA A 77 -3.91 2.97 14.68
CA ALA A 77 -2.57 2.53 15.06
C ALA A 77 -1.50 3.54 14.68
N GLU A 78 -0.60 3.86 15.62
CA GLU A 78 0.58 4.67 15.36
C GLU A 78 1.76 3.78 14.98
N VAL A 79 2.46 4.12 13.90
CA VAL A 79 3.65 3.39 13.44
C VAL A 79 4.90 4.19 13.73
N ARG A 80 5.89 3.55 14.39
CA ARG A 80 7.17 4.17 14.71
C ARG A 80 8.37 3.36 14.21
N LEU A 81 9.47 4.08 13.98
CA LEU A 81 10.78 3.50 13.71
C LEU A 81 11.81 4.15 14.65
N ASN A 82 12.50 3.34 15.44
CA ASN A 82 13.48 3.78 16.44
C ASN A 82 12.89 4.82 17.41
N GLY A 83 11.62 4.66 17.80
CA GLY A 83 10.89 5.62 18.63
C GLY A 83 10.43 6.91 17.93
N VAL A 84 10.67 7.08 16.62
CA VAL A 84 10.19 8.22 15.84
C VAL A 84 8.88 7.86 15.14
N ALA A 85 7.83 8.65 15.37
CA ALA A 85 6.54 8.53 14.70
C ALA A 85 6.66 8.74 13.18
N LEU A 86 6.10 7.82 12.40
CA LEU A 86 6.16 7.83 10.94
C LEU A 86 4.83 8.26 10.31
N PHE A 87 3.74 7.61 10.71
CA PHE A 87 2.37 7.84 10.25
C PHE A 87 1.38 7.08 11.15
N ASP A 88 0.11 7.48 11.08
CA ASP A 88 -1.01 6.84 11.75
C ASP A 88 -1.86 6.06 10.73
N CYS A 89 -2.40 4.92 11.15
CA CYS A 89 -3.38 4.16 10.41
C CYS A 89 -4.76 4.56 10.93
N ASP A 90 -5.46 5.42 10.20
CA ASP A 90 -6.73 6.09 10.61
C ASP A 90 -7.94 5.66 9.76
N GLY A 91 -7.77 4.63 8.93
CA GLY A 91 -8.77 4.17 7.97
C GLY A 91 -8.90 5.06 6.73
N SER A 92 -8.09 6.11 6.56
CA SER A 92 -8.13 6.95 5.34
C SER A 92 -7.57 6.23 4.10
N GLN A 93 -6.74 5.21 4.31
CA GLN A 93 -6.08 4.43 3.25
C GLN A 93 -6.13 2.94 3.59
N SER A 94 -6.24 2.09 2.57
CA SER A 94 -6.13 0.63 2.73
C SER A 94 -4.67 0.16 2.88
N VAL A 95 -3.73 0.94 2.36
CA VAL A 95 -2.28 0.72 2.41
C VAL A 95 -1.58 2.05 2.67
N TYR A 96 -0.78 2.11 3.73
CA TYR A 96 0.03 3.25 4.13
C TYR A 96 1.47 3.07 3.66
N LYS A 97 2.06 4.16 3.17
CA LYS A 97 3.44 4.19 2.70
C LYS A 97 4.18 5.41 3.21
N LYS A 98 5.45 5.21 3.58
CA LYS A 98 6.32 6.29 4.01
C LYS A 98 7.76 6.01 3.62
N ASP A 99 8.45 6.99 3.05
CA ASP A 99 9.90 6.94 2.93
C ASP A 99 10.52 7.02 4.34
N ILE A 100 11.08 5.89 4.77
CA ILE A 100 11.71 5.72 6.07
C ILE A 100 13.23 5.85 6.02
N ARG A 101 13.83 5.97 4.83
CA ARG A 101 15.29 6.01 4.66
C ARG A 101 15.97 7.06 5.56
N PRO A 102 15.41 8.27 5.79
CA PRO A 102 16.01 9.26 6.69
C PRO A 102 16.05 8.85 8.16
N PHE A 103 15.20 7.92 8.60
CA PHE A 103 15.04 7.49 9.99
C PHE A 103 15.76 6.18 10.30
N MET A 104 16.25 5.47 9.28
CA MET A 104 17.05 4.26 9.41
C MET A 104 18.47 4.56 9.91
N GLN A 105 19.00 3.67 10.75
CA GLN A 105 20.39 3.70 11.20
C GLN A 105 21.14 2.42 10.81
N MET A 106 22.47 2.44 10.82
CA MET A 106 23.26 1.20 10.69
C MET A 106 23.11 0.34 11.94
N GLY A 107 22.97 -0.97 11.75
CA GLY A 107 22.75 -1.94 12.80
C GLY A 107 21.28 -2.10 13.18
N ARG A 108 20.99 -2.31 14.46
CA ARG A 108 19.64 -2.58 14.93
C ARG A 108 18.68 -1.41 14.68
N ASN A 109 17.57 -1.70 14.01
CA ASN A 109 16.43 -0.80 13.84
C ASN A 109 15.18 -1.46 14.40
N ARG A 110 14.39 -0.70 15.16
CA ARG A 110 13.17 -1.17 15.80
C ARG A 110 11.95 -0.59 15.13
N PHE A 111 11.09 -1.45 14.63
CA PHE A 111 9.75 -1.11 14.15
C PHE A 111 8.74 -1.34 15.26
N GLU A 112 7.81 -0.40 15.40
CA GLU A 112 6.80 -0.41 16.44
C GLU A 112 5.43 -0.10 15.81
N ILE A 113 4.41 -0.86 16.20
CA ILE A 113 3.00 -0.58 15.88
C ILE A 113 2.27 -0.49 17.21
N LEU A 114 1.67 0.67 17.48
CA LEU A 114 0.93 0.93 18.71
C LEU A 114 -0.55 1.01 18.37
N PHE A 115 -1.36 0.05 18.83
CA PHE A 115 -2.80 0.18 18.83
C PHE A 115 -3.20 0.93 20.10
N LEU A 116 -3.63 2.17 19.91
CA LEU A 116 -3.94 3.12 20.98
C LEU A 116 -5.42 3.46 20.92
N GLU A 117 -5.98 3.87 22.07
CA GLU A 117 -7.30 4.50 22.06
C GLU A 117 -7.23 5.75 21.16
N GLU A 118 -8.20 5.89 20.26
CA GLU A 118 -8.29 7.07 19.41
C GLU A 118 -8.62 8.25 20.34
N GLU A 119 -7.67 9.15 20.58
CA GLU A 119 -7.95 10.37 21.34
C GLU A 119 -9.05 11.10 20.57
N GLU A 120 -10.25 11.28 21.18
CA GLU A 120 -11.31 12.09 20.59
C GLU A 120 -10.70 13.43 20.19
N ASP A 121 -10.50 13.63 18.89
CA ASP A 121 -10.07 14.90 18.33
C ASP A 121 -11.01 15.96 18.91
N LEU A 122 -10.46 16.83 19.76
CA LEU A 122 -11.17 17.99 20.29
C LEU A 122 -11.66 18.80 19.09
N LEU A 123 -12.93 18.59 18.72
CA LEU A 123 -13.72 19.26 17.69
C LEU A 123 -13.14 20.62 17.27
N LEU A 124 -12.19 20.56 16.35
CA LEU A 124 -11.75 21.71 15.57
C LEU A 124 -11.92 21.27 14.12
N ASP A 125 -13.13 21.53 13.60
CA ASP A 125 -13.40 21.67 12.18
C ASP A 125 -12.51 22.82 11.63
N GLU A 126 -11.21 22.59 11.55
CA GLU A 126 -10.33 23.38 10.70
C GLU A 126 -10.42 22.75 9.32
N ASP A 127 -11.05 23.49 8.40
CA ASP A 127 -11.14 23.28 6.96
C ASP A 127 -9.96 22.46 6.39
N LYS A 128 -10.00 21.13 6.56
CA LYS A 128 -9.10 20.21 5.86
C LYS A 128 -9.52 20.36 4.39
N PRO A 129 -8.63 20.82 3.49
CA PRO A 129 -8.99 20.91 2.09
C PRO A 129 -9.45 19.52 1.66
N GLU A 130 -10.67 19.42 1.15
CA GLU A 130 -11.17 18.22 0.49
C GLU A 130 -10.20 17.90 -0.65
N LEU A 131 -9.17 17.11 -0.33
CA LEU A 131 -8.34 16.46 -1.33
C LEU A 131 -9.30 15.52 -2.04
N CYS A 132 -9.62 15.82 -3.31
CA CYS A 132 -10.32 14.87 -4.16
C CYS A 132 -9.62 13.51 -4.04
N SER A 133 -10.25 12.57 -3.35
CA SER A 133 -9.86 11.18 -3.27
C SER A 133 -10.08 10.57 -4.66
N LEU A 134 -9.06 10.69 -5.52
CA LEU A 134 -9.12 10.26 -6.91
C LEU A 134 -9.12 8.73 -7.08
N ALA A 135 -9.11 7.95 -5.99
CA ALA A 135 -9.26 6.51 -6.03
C ALA A 135 -10.37 6.09 -5.06
N ASP A 136 -11.46 5.55 -5.60
CA ASP A 136 -12.49 4.80 -4.85
C ASP A 136 -11.93 3.44 -4.42
N HIS A 137 -10.84 3.43 -3.66
CA HIS A 137 -10.55 2.31 -2.76
C HIS A 137 -10.98 2.76 -1.38
N GLU A 138 -12.30 2.88 -1.20
CA GLU A 138 -12.87 3.04 0.14
C GLU A 138 -12.27 1.93 1.01
N TYR A 139 -11.71 2.33 2.15
CA TYR A 139 -11.26 1.40 3.16
C TYR A 139 -12.39 0.38 3.43
N GLN A 140 -12.10 -0.89 3.13
CA GLN A 140 -12.97 -2.00 3.49
C GLN A 140 -12.33 -2.69 4.66
N GLN A 141 -13.04 -2.66 5.80
CA GLN A 141 -12.65 -3.42 6.98
C GLN A 141 -12.44 -4.88 6.60
N SER A 142 -11.22 -5.38 6.83
CA SER A 142 -10.83 -6.73 6.45
C SER A 142 -11.42 -7.76 7.41
N ASP A 143 -11.45 -7.44 8.71
CA ASP A 143 -11.97 -8.30 9.77
C ASP A 143 -12.47 -7.47 10.96
N GLU A 144 -13.36 -8.03 11.79
CA GLU A 144 -13.85 -7.38 13.01
C GLU A 144 -12.83 -7.43 14.16
N ARG A 145 -11.81 -8.28 14.07
CA ARG A 145 -10.79 -8.46 15.12
C ARG A 145 -9.65 -7.47 14.96
N LEU A 146 -9.01 -7.11 16.06
CA LEU A 146 -7.83 -6.22 16.04
C LEU A 146 -6.62 -7.00 15.49
N GLY A 147 -5.98 -6.48 14.45
CA GLY A 147 -4.89 -7.18 13.77
C GLY A 147 -4.29 -6.43 12.59
N VAL A 148 -3.33 -7.10 11.93
CA VAL A 148 -2.72 -6.65 10.67
C VAL A 148 -2.93 -7.74 9.64
N TRP A 149 -3.59 -7.41 8.54
CA TRP A 149 -4.12 -8.35 7.55
C TRP A 149 -3.33 -8.44 6.25
N GLN A 150 -2.25 -7.66 6.14
CA GLN A 150 -1.26 -7.81 5.07
C GLN A 150 0.14 -7.92 5.68
N GLU A 151 1.03 -8.64 5.02
CA GLU A 151 2.43 -8.71 5.45
C GLU A 151 3.08 -7.32 5.31
N PRO A 152 3.57 -6.70 6.41
CA PRO A 152 4.33 -5.48 6.28
C PRO A 152 5.68 -5.76 5.61
N TYR A 153 6.18 -4.81 4.84
CA TYR A 153 7.47 -4.96 4.17
C TYR A 153 8.16 -3.62 3.94
N LEU A 154 9.46 -3.71 3.66
CA LEU A 154 10.27 -2.59 3.18
C LEU A 154 10.48 -2.71 1.68
N GLN A 155 10.14 -1.65 0.95
CA GLN A 155 10.42 -1.50 -0.48
C GLN A 155 11.68 -0.65 -0.66
N PHE A 156 12.77 -1.28 -1.07
CA PHE A 156 14.02 -0.60 -1.40
C PHE A 156 13.99 -0.09 -2.85
N ILE A 157 14.11 1.23 -3.01
CA ILE A 157 14.01 1.94 -4.30
C ILE A 157 15.41 2.30 -4.76
N ARG A 158 15.81 1.85 -5.95
CA ARG A 158 17.17 2.09 -6.48
C ARG A 158 17.28 3.41 -7.20
N ASN A 159 16.28 3.73 -8.00
CA ASN A 159 16.32 4.82 -8.96
C ASN A 159 14.99 5.58 -8.99
N VAL A 160 13.87 4.87 -9.11
CA VAL A 160 12.56 5.47 -9.40
C VAL A 160 11.46 4.79 -8.59
N ARG A 161 10.63 5.57 -7.91
CA ARG A 161 9.43 5.10 -7.22
C ARG A 161 8.20 5.29 -8.11
N LEU A 162 7.33 4.29 -8.17
CA LEU A 162 6.02 4.42 -8.80
C LEU A 162 5.05 5.04 -7.79
N ASP A 163 4.49 6.21 -8.09
CA ASP A 163 3.60 6.95 -7.19
C ASP A 163 2.14 6.60 -7.44
N ARG A 164 1.74 6.59 -8.72
CA ARG A 164 0.34 6.38 -9.13
C ARG A 164 0.27 5.80 -10.53
N VAL A 165 -0.75 4.98 -10.77
CA VAL A 165 -1.15 4.55 -12.11
C VAL A 165 -2.48 5.20 -12.45
N ALA A 166 -2.61 5.79 -13.62
CA ALA A 166 -3.90 6.26 -14.12
C ALA A 166 -4.21 5.60 -15.45
N THR A 167 -5.49 5.36 -15.70
CA THR A 167 -5.96 4.73 -16.93
C THR A 167 -7.02 5.60 -17.57
N GLU A 168 -7.01 5.64 -18.90
CA GLU A 168 -7.98 6.39 -19.70
C GLU A 168 -8.47 5.49 -20.84
N GLN A 169 -9.78 5.49 -21.06
CA GLN A 169 -10.46 4.72 -22.11
C GLN A 169 -11.02 5.67 -23.16
N ILE A 170 -10.53 5.56 -24.38
CA ILE A 170 -10.92 6.40 -25.51
C ILE A 170 -11.70 5.54 -26.50
N TRP A 171 -13.02 5.73 -26.53
CA TRP A 171 -13.93 4.91 -27.32
C TRP A 171 -14.16 5.48 -28.72
N HIS A 172 -14.00 4.64 -29.74
CA HIS A 172 -14.18 5.02 -31.14
C HIS A 172 -15.55 4.62 -31.65
N HIS A 173 -16.13 5.41 -32.56
CA HIS A 173 -17.45 5.13 -33.17
C HIS A 173 -17.54 3.75 -33.87
N GLY A 174 -16.41 3.13 -34.22
CA GLY A 174 -16.33 1.81 -34.85
C GLY A 174 -16.37 0.62 -33.88
N GLY A 175 -16.50 0.86 -32.57
CA GLY A 175 -16.59 -0.19 -31.54
C GLY A 175 -15.25 -0.63 -30.92
N GLY A 176 -14.14 -0.04 -31.36
CA GLY A 176 -12.82 -0.22 -30.75
C GLY A 176 -12.56 0.76 -29.59
N CYS A 177 -11.57 0.45 -28.77
CA CYS A 177 -11.14 1.25 -27.63
C CYS A 177 -9.62 1.44 -27.63
N GLU A 178 -9.17 2.65 -27.34
CA GLU A 178 -7.79 2.95 -26.98
C GLU A 178 -7.69 3.04 -25.46
N PHE A 179 -6.81 2.21 -24.89
CA PHE A 179 -6.58 2.16 -23.46
C PHE A 179 -5.21 2.74 -23.15
N LYS A 180 -5.19 3.92 -22.55
CA LYS A 180 -3.98 4.61 -22.15
C LYS A 180 -3.69 4.32 -20.68
N VAL A 181 -2.43 4.00 -20.38
CA VAL A 181 -1.91 3.79 -19.03
C VAL A 181 -0.84 4.83 -18.77
N ASP A 182 -1.07 5.73 -17.83
CA ASP A 182 -0.12 6.72 -17.34
C ASP A 182 0.52 6.24 -16.04
N LEU A 183 1.85 6.23 -16.01
CA LEU A 183 2.66 5.91 -14.84
C LEU A 183 3.22 7.22 -14.30
N TYR A 184 2.80 7.64 -13.12
CA TYR A 184 3.38 8.77 -12.39
C TYR A 184 4.47 8.26 -11.45
N TYR A 185 5.62 8.91 -11.45
CA TYR A 185 6.79 8.43 -10.71
C TYR A 185 7.68 9.56 -10.19
N GLN A 186 8.41 9.25 -9.12
CA GLN A 186 9.43 10.11 -8.55
C GLN A 186 10.84 9.50 -8.75
N THR A 187 11.76 10.28 -9.30
CA THR A 187 13.16 9.88 -9.46
C THR A 187 13.97 10.23 -8.22
N PHE A 188 14.67 9.25 -7.65
CA PHE A 188 15.55 9.38 -6.47
C PHE A 188 17.03 9.31 -6.83
N ALA A 189 17.40 8.56 -7.87
CA ALA A 189 18.77 8.47 -8.35
C ALA A 189 18.82 8.24 -9.86
N PRO A 190 19.82 8.81 -10.56
CA PRO A 190 19.98 8.62 -12.00
C PRO A 190 20.25 7.16 -12.34
N GLY A 191 19.60 6.65 -13.39
CA GLY A 191 19.78 5.28 -13.85
C GLY A 191 19.07 5.04 -15.18
N LEU A 192 19.48 3.98 -15.90
CA LEU A 192 18.76 3.50 -17.07
C LEU A 192 17.65 2.56 -16.59
N VAL A 193 16.44 3.11 -16.43
CA VAL A 193 15.26 2.38 -15.97
C VAL A 193 14.24 2.32 -17.09
N SER A 194 13.56 1.18 -17.23
CA SER A 194 12.40 1.03 -18.10
C SER A 194 11.23 0.46 -17.31
N ALA A 195 10.05 1.03 -17.48
CA ALA A 195 8.82 0.42 -17.01
C ALA A 195 8.37 -0.68 -17.97
N SER A 196 7.70 -1.70 -17.44
CA SER A 196 6.98 -2.71 -18.21
C SER A 196 5.49 -2.58 -17.92
N VAL A 197 4.68 -2.36 -18.96
CA VAL A 197 3.22 -2.30 -18.86
C VAL A 197 2.64 -3.44 -19.67
N LYS A 198 2.00 -4.39 -18.99
CA LYS A 198 1.36 -5.56 -19.60
C LYS A 198 -0.15 -5.43 -19.49
N PHE A 199 -0.82 -5.51 -20.64
CA PHE A 199 -2.27 -5.43 -20.73
C PHE A 199 -2.76 -6.23 -21.94
N ASN A 200 -3.86 -6.98 -21.77
CA ASN A 200 -4.46 -7.80 -22.83
C ASN A 200 -3.45 -8.69 -23.60
N GLY A 201 -2.53 -9.33 -22.86
CA GLY A 201 -1.49 -10.20 -23.43
C GLY A 201 -0.36 -9.46 -24.17
N MET A 202 -0.43 -8.14 -24.34
CA MET A 202 0.64 -7.30 -24.87
C MET A 202 1.52 -6.76 -23.76
N THR A 203 2.78 -6.46 -24.05
CA THR A 203 3.70 -5.82 -23.10
C THR A 203 4.48 -4.73 -23.79
N TYR A 204 4.43 -3.52 -23.24
CA TYR A 204 5.24 -2.39 -23.66
C TYR A 204 6.33 -2.10 -22.65
N HIS A 205 7.54 -1.85 -23.15
CA HIS A 205 8.66 -1.37 -22.36
C HIS A 205 8.87 0.12 -22.65
N ILE A 206 8.72 0.95 -21.62
CA ILE A 206 8.80 2.41 -21.73
C ILE A 206 10.08 2.88 -21.02
N PRO A 207 11.02 3.53 -21.71
CA PRO A 207 12.18 4.11 -21.05
C PRO A 207 11.73 5.26 -20.12
N ILE A 208 12.28 5.31 -18.92
CA ILE A 208 11.95 6.34 -17.92
C ILE A 208 12.89 7.53 -18.12
N ASP A 209 12.31 8.72 -18.27
CA ASP A 209 13.06 9.98 -18.33
C ASP A 209 13.16 10.56 -16.93
N VAL A 210 14.39 10.71 -16.44
CA VAL A 210 14.69 11.30 -15.12
C VAL A 210 14.23 12.76 -14.97
N ARG A 211 13.86 13.42 -16.08
CA ARG A 211 13.36 14.80 -16.11
C ARG A 211 11.85 14.90 -16.19
N ALA A 212 11.17 13.80 -16.45
CA ALA A 212 9.72 13.74 -16.48
C ALA A 212 9.19 13.22 -15.13
N ASP A 213 7.91 13.48 -14.87
CA ASP A 213 7.15 13.02 -13.71
C ASP A 213 6.16 11.89 -14.07
N HIS A 214 6.00 11.61 -15.36
CA HIS A 214 5.17 10.52 -15.85
C HIS A 214 5.65 9.94 -17.19
N ALA A 215 5.12 8.77 -17.53
CA ALA A 215 5.31 8.11 -18.83
C ALA A 215 4.06 7.30 -19.18
N SER A 216 3.78 7.10 -20.47
CA SER A 216 2.51 6.51 -20.91
C SER A 216 2.71 5.33 -21.87
N ALA A 217 1.82 4.35 -21.78
CA ALA A 217 1.60 3.32 -22.79
C ALA A 217 0.19 3.43 -23.36
N LEU A 218 0.04 3.24 -24.67
CA LEU A 218 -1.26 3.25 -25.35
C LEU A 218 -1.50 1.90 -26.02
N PHE A 219 -2.58 1.23 -25.63
CA PHE A 219 -3.01 -0.05 -26.19
C PHE A 219 -4.22 0.16 -27.09
N GLN A 220 -4.23 -0.47 -28.26
CA GLN A 220 -5.39 -0.49 -29.15
C GLN A 220 -6.12 -1.83 -29.01
N ILE A 221 -7.43 -1.77 -28.77
CA ILE A 221 -8.30 -2.92 -28.60
C ILE A 221 -9.41 -2.85 -29.64
N GLU A 222 -9.33 -3.70 -30.66
CA GLU A 222 -10.29 -3.70 -31.77
C GLU A 222 -11.67 -4.27 -31.37
N ALA A 223 -11.69 -5.29 -30.51
CA ALA A 223 -12.90 -5.94 -30.02
C ALA A 223 -12.85 -6.06 -28.47
N PRO A 224 -13.16 -4.97 -27.75
CA PRO A 224 -13.11 -4.97 -26.28
C PRO A 224 -14.20 -5.85 -25.70
N LYS A 225 -13.87 -6.58 -24.63
CA LYS A 225 -14.84 -7.22 -23.73
C LYS A 225 -15.41 -6.12 -22.85
N TYR A 226 -16.73 -5.94 -22.91
CA TYR A 226 -17.41 -4.92 -22.12
C TYR A 226 -17.79 -5.53 -20.77
N ALA A 227 -17.43 -4.85 -19.69
CA ALA A 227 -17.88 -5.25 -18.36
C ALA A 227 -19.19 -4.51 -18.02
N ASP A 228 -20.17 -5.25 -17.50
CA ASP A 228 -21.30 -4.64 -16.80
C ASP A 228 -20.80 -4.15 -15.43
N LEU A 229 -20.97 -2.85 -15.15
CA LEU A 229 -20.49 -2.27 -13.90
C LEU A 229 -21.34 -2.66 -12.69
N ASN A 230 -22.59 -3.09 -12.91
CA ASN A 230 -23.50 -3.48 -11.82
C ASN A 230 -23.34 -4.95 -11.42
N ASP A 231 -22.90 -5.79 -12.35
CA ASP A 231 -22.66 -7.23 -12.14
C ASP A 231 -21.47 -7.71 -13.00
N PRO A 232 -20.23 -7.33 -12.63
CA PRO A 232 -19.07 -7.62 -13.46
C PRO A 232 -18.73 -9.12 -13.47
N ASP A 233 -18.82 -9.78 -14.64
CA ASP A 233 -18.27 -11.12 -14.84
C ASP A 233 -16.74 -11.03 -14.84
N PRO A 234 -16.01 -11.78 -13.97
CA PRO A 234 -14.56 -11.81 -13.96
C PRO A 234 -13.91 -12.15 -15.33
N LYS A 235 -14.63 -12.82 -16.24
CA LYS A 235 -14.14 -13.13 -17.59
C LYS A 235 -14.09 -11.91 -18.51
N ASP A 236 -14.89 -10.90 -18.23
CA ASP A 236 -14.95 -9.67 -19.03
C ASP A 236 -13.94 -8.62 -18.56
N LEU A 237 -13.32 -8.86 -17.41
CA LEU A 237 -12.26 -8.01 -16.87
C LEU A 237 -10.90 -8.28 -17.55
N TYR A 238 -10.05 -7.26 -17.54
CA TYR A 238 -8.68 -7.32 -18.02
C TYR A 238 -7.71 -7.21 -16.86
N GLU A 239 -6.56 -7.87 -16.98
CA GLU A 239 -5.45 -7.71 -16.05
C GLU A 239 -4.48 -6.65 -16.61
N LEU A 240 -4.23 -5.61 -15.82
CA LEU A 240 -3.17 -4.64 -16.04
C LEU A 240 -2.05 -4.93 -15.04
N VAL A 241 -0.83 -5.20 -15.53
CA VAL A 241 0.35 -5.37 -14.68
C VAL A 241 1.38 -4.31 -15.05
N VAL A 242 1.80 -3.53 -14.05
CA VAL A 242 2.84 -2.51 -14.17
C VAL A 242 4.04 -2.94 -13.34
N GLU A 243 5.23 -2.89 -13.93
CA GLU A 243 6.49 -3.08 -13.23
C GLU A 243 7.43 -1.89 -13.45
N LEU A 244 7.94 -1.31 -12.38
CA LEU A 244 8.88 -0.18 -12.41
C LEU A 244 9.93 -0.34 -11.31
N ASP A 245 11.21 -0.44 -11.70
CA ASP A 245 12.36 -0.50 -10.77
C ASP A 245 12.21 -1.57 -9.67
N GLY A 246 11.63 -2.72 -10.04
CA GLY A 246 11.36 -3.84 -9.11
C GLY A 246 10.15 -3.65 -8.19
N GLN A 247 9.33 -2.62 -8.41
CA GLN A 247 7.96 -2.51 -7.88
C GLN A 247 7.02 -3.15 -8.90
N ARG A 248 6.06 -3.96 -8.45
CA ARG A 248 5.07 -4.62 -9.29
C ARG A 248 3.67 -4.35 -8.77
N GLN A 249 2.78 -3.94 -9.64
CA GLN A 249 1.38 -3.65 -9.33
C GLN A 249 0.48 -4.33 -10.34
N ALA A 250 -0.60 -4.95 -9.86
CA ALA A 250 -1.57 -5.66 -10.69
C ALA A 250 -2.97 -5.11 -10.38
N PHE A 251 -3.70 -4.78 -11.43
CA PHE A 251 -5.04 -4.20 -11.35
C PHE A 251 -6.00 -4.98 -12.23
N THR A 252 -7.23 -5.09 -11.74
CA THR A 252 -8.35 -5.58 -12.53
C THR A 252 -9.05 -4.39 -13.18
N VAL A 253 -9.12 -4.38 -14.51
CA VAL A 253 -9.65 -3.25 -15.28
C VAL A 253 -10.93 -3.69 -16.00
N ALA A 254 -12.01 -2.97 -15.72
CA ALA A 254 -13.26 -3.05 -16.47
C ALA A 254 -13.21 -2.07 -17.65
N LEU A 255 -13.43 -2.56 -18.88
CA LEU A 255 -13.63 -1.67 -20.02
C LEU A 255 -15.13 -1.36 -20.15
N SER A 256 -15.49 -0.09 -20.05
CA SER A 256 -16.85 0.40 -20.20
C SER A 256 -16.86 1.80 -20.80
N GLN A 257 -17.85 2.12 -21.61
CA GLN A 257 -18.06 3.48 -22.14
C GLN A 257 -18.43 4.48 -21.04
N GLU A 258 -18.89 3.99 -19.90
CA GLU A 258 -19.21 4.80 -18.73
C GLU A 258 -17.95 5.14 -17.89
N LEU A 259 -16.85 4.40 -18.07
CA LEU A 259 -15.57 4.60 -17.39
C LEU A 259 -14.55 5.23 -18.36
N CYS A 260 -14.56 6.56 -18.47
CA CYS A 260 -13.63 7.26 -19.36
C CYS A 260 -12.23 7.44 -18.75
N VAL A 261 -12.14 7.74 -17.45
CA VAL A 261 -10.87 7.97 -16.74
C VAL A 261 -10.95 7.32 -15.36
N THR A 262 -9.88 6.63 -14.95
CA THR A 262 -9.76 6.04 -13.62
C THR A 262 -8.37 6.32 -13.07
N HIS A 263 -8.27 6.77 -11.82
CA HIS A 263 -6.98 6.84 -11.14
C HIS A 263 -6.88 5.72 -10.12
N LEU A 264 -5.74 5.04 -10.14
CA LEU A 264 -5.39 3.95 -9.24
C LEU A 264 -4.24 4.46 -8.38
N VAL A 265 -4.61 4.98 -7.22
CA VAL A 265 -3.65 5.38 -6.18
C VAL A 265 -3.12 4.10 -5.54
N LEU A 266 -1.80 4.08 -5.32
CA LEU A 266 -1.06 2.90 -4.89
C LEU A 266 -1.00 2.75 -3.38
#